data_AF-A0A2G2UVB4-F1
#
_entry.id   AF-A0A2G2UVB4-F1
#
_cell.length_a   1.000
_cell.length_b   1.000
_cell.length_c   1.000
_cell.angle_alpha   90.00
_cell.angle_beta   90.00
_cell.angle_gamma   90.00
#
_symmetry.space_group_name_H-M   'P 1'
#
loop_
_entity.id
_entity.type
_entity.pdbx_description
1 polymer ?
#
loop_
_entity_poly.entity_id
_entity_poly.type
_entity_poly.pdbx_seq_one_letter_code
_entity_poly.pdbx_strand_id
1 'polypeptide(L)'
;MFLELRILDLSRNDFSKNLPMSLFQHLKAMRTINQTTNASSYEFHRHYQDSVHVVTKGLELELVRILSLYTAIDLSNNKFEGYIPSIMGELIAIRVLNLSHNGLQGQIPPSLGSLSSVESLDLSGNHLVGEIPAQFASLTFLEVLNLSYNHLEGCIPLGPQFHTFENNSYEGNDGLRGFPLSKGCGNDGHDSASEKTYAGSALDEESNSEFLNDFWKAALMGAGAQNYDGEEKEAAKAKAKELQKKK
;
A
#
# COMPACT_ATOMS: atom_id res chain seq x y z
N MET A 1 -17.15 3.69 8.30
CA MET A 1 -16.19 3.14 7.32
C MET A 1 -16.08 4.14 6.20
N PHE A 2 -14.85 4.47 5.83
CA PHE A 2 -14.52 5.71 5.13
C PHE A 2 -14.81 5.64 3.63
N LEU A 3 -16.07 5.87 3.25
CA LEU A 3 -16.53 5.79 1.86
C LEU A 3 -15.78 6.76 0.94
N GLU A 4 -15.40 7.93 1.46
CA GLU A 4 -14.78 9.04 0.73
C GLU A 4 -13.27 9.19 1.02
N LEU A 5 -12.64 8.28 1.78
CA LEU A 5 -11.21 8.43 2.10
C LEU A 5 -10.36 8.23 0.85
N ARG A 6 -9.59 9.27 0.51
CA ARG A 6 -8.73 9.31 -0.67
C ARG A 6 -7.25 9.32 -0.34
N ILE A 7 -6.88 9.84 0.83
CA ILE A 7 -5.50 9.91 1.29
C ILE A 7 -5.42 9.24 2.65
N LEU A 8 -4.56 8.23 2.78
CA LEU A 8 -4.21 7.59 4.03
C LEU A 8 -2.70 7.70 4.23
N ASP A 9 -2.29 8.55 5.17
CA ASP A 9 -0.89 8.68 5.58
C ASP A 9 -0.77 8.23 7.04
N LEU A 10 -0.11 7.10 7.25
CA LEU A 10 0.25 6.55 8.55
C LEU A 10 1.77 6.37 8.65
N SER A 11 2.52 7.05 7.80
CA SER A 11 3.97 6.91 7.70
C SER A 11 4.69 7.38 8.97
N ARG A 12 5.92 6.88 9.19
CA ARG A 12 6.81 7.31 10.28
C ARG A 12 6.20 7.12 11.67
N ASN A 13 5.61 5.95 11.89
CA ASN A 13 5.09 5.53 13.19
C ASN A 13 5.78 4.23 13.64
N ASP A 14 5.33 3.69 14.77
CA ASP A 14 5.77 2.40 15.30
C ASP A 14 4.74 1.28 15.03
N PHE A 15 3.88 1.44 14.02
CA PHE A 15 2.88 0.42 13.72
C PHE A 15 3.58 -0.89 13.34
N SER A 16 3.15 -1.98 13.97
CA SER A 16 3.69 -3.31 13.76
C SER A 16 2.58 -4.29 13.42
N LYS A 17 2.90 -5.58 13.27
CA LYS A 17 1.99 -6.63 12.79
C LYS A 17 1.68 -6.51 11.30
N ASN A 18 0.86 -7.43 10.83
CA ASN A 18 0.50 -7.52 9.44
C ASN A 18 -0.35 -6.33 9.02
N LEU A 19 -0.25 -5.96 7.74
CA LEU A 19 -1.16 -5.01 7.12
C LEU A 19 -2.62 -5.50 7.25
N PRO A 20 -3.54 -4.68 7.80
CA PRO A 20 -4.89 -5.13 8.09
C PRO A 20 -5.74 -5.21 6.80
N MET A 21 -6.00 -6.42 6.31
CA MET A 21 -6.81 -6.64 5.11
C MET A 21 -8.18 -5.95 5.17
N SER A 22 -8.80 -5.95 6.35
CA SER A 22 -10.09 -5.32 6.59
C SER A 22 -10.05 -3.81 6.38
N LEU A 23 -8.92 -3.13 6.58
CA LEU A 23 -8.83 -1.69 6.29
C LEU A 23 -9.06 -1.43 4.80
N PHE A 24 -8.33 -2.15 3.94
CA PHE A 24 -8.36 -1.96 2.49
C PHE A 24 -9.72 -2.32 1.87
N GLN A 25 -10.45 -3.27 2.46
CA GLN A 25 -11.83 -3.59 2.05
C GLN A 25 -12.78 -2.38 2.12
N HIS A 26 -12.49 -1.41 2.99
CA HIS A 26 -13.37 -0.27 3.24
C HIS A 26 -12.95 1.03 2.54
N LEU A 27 -11.84 1.04 1.81
CA LEU A 27 -11.34 2.19 1.05
C LEU A 27 -12.08 2.36 -0.30
N LYS A 28 -13.40 2.56 -0.25
CA LYS A 28 -14.26 2.49 -1.45
C LYS A 28 -13.92 3.55 -2.51
N ALA A 29 -13.58 4.77 -2.11
CA ALA A 29 -13.18 5.83 -3.04
C ALA A 29 -11.93 5.48 -3.86
N MET A 30 -11.03 4.63 -3.32
CA MET A 30 -9.83 4.17 -4.02
C MET A 30 -10.08 2.97 -4.95
N ARG A 31 -11.29 2.39 -4.95
CA ARG A 31 -11.67 1.22 -5.78
C ARG A 31 -12.43 1.60 -7.05
N THR A 32 -12.82 2.86 -7.21
CA THR A 32 -13.67 3.31 -8.32
C THR A 32 -12.98 4.45 -9.06
N ILE A 33 -12.78 4.29 -10.36
CA ILE A 33 -12.33 5.37 -11.24
C ILE A 33 -13.60 6.06 -11.78
N ASN A 34 -13.99 7.21 -11.20
CA ASN A 34 -15.16 7.94 -11.68
C ASN A 34 -14.88 8.55 -13.07
N GLN A 35 -15.56 8.03 -14.10
CA GLN A 35 -15.43 8.44 -15.50
C GLN A 35 -16.17 9.75 -15.86
N THR A 36 -16.63 10.55 -14.89
CA THR A 36 -17.24 11.87 -15.18
C THR A 36 -16.27 12.87 -15.81
N THR A 37 -15.00 12.50 -16.03
CA THR A 37 -14.07 13.26 -16.86
C THR A 37 -14.08 12.92 -18.36
N ASN A 38 -14.90 11.96 -18.81
CA ASN A 38 -14.98 11.53 -20.22
C ASN A 38 -16.32 11.85 -20.91
N ALA A 39 -16.90 13.02 -20.64
CA ALA A 39 -17.94 13.58 -21.50
C ALA A 39 -17.58 15.00 -21.96
N SER A 40 -17.48 15.14 -23.29
CA SER A 40 -17.64 16.36 -24.09
C SER A 40 -16.56 17.45 -24.02
N SER A 41 -15.83 17.58 -25.14
CA SER A 41 -15.53 18.83 -25.86
C SER A 41 -15.51 20.15 -25.07
N TYR A 42 -14.37 20.84 -25.10
CA TYR A 42 -14.30 22.31 -25.08
C TYR A 42 -14.99 23.07 -23.92
N GLU A 43 -14.89 22.60 -22.68
CA GLU A 43 -15.03 23.52 -21.54
C GLU A 43 -13.86 23.35 -20.56
N PHE A 44 -12.93 24.30 -20.68
CA PHE A 44 -12.15 24.82 -19.56
C PHE A 44 -13.09 24.97 -18.35
N HIS A 45 -12.64 24.62 -17.14
CA HIS A 45 -13.40 24.60 -15.87
C HIS A 45 -14.01 23.25 -15.48
N ARG A 46 -13.18 22.22 -15.26
CA ARG A 46 -13.57 21.17 -14.29
C ARG A 46 -13.26 21.63 -12.88
N HIS A 47 -14.34 21.91 -12.17
CA HIS A 47 -14.41 22.53 -10.86
C HIS A 47 -13.80 21.65 -9.76
N TYR A 48 -13.00 22.31 -8.93
CA TYR A 48 -12.46 21.84 -7.66
C TYR A 48 -13.61 21.53 -6.70
N GLN A 49 -13.83 20.27 -6.38
CA GLN A 49 -14.92 19.94 -5.47
C GLN A 49 -14.71 18.64 -4.71
N ASP A 50 -13.50 18.45 -4.19
CA ASP A 50 -13.28 17.53 -3.07
C ASP A 50 -12.50 18.26 -1.98
N SER A 51 -12.97 18.09 -0.75
CA SER A 51 -12.24 18.46 0.45
C SER A 51 -11.64 17.21 1.10
N VAL A 52 -10.43 17.32 1.63
CA VAL A 52 -9.83 16.26 2.45
C VAL A 52 -9.89 16.69 3.90
N HIS A 53 -10.46 15.83 4.73
CA HIS A 53 -10.41 15.98 6.18
C HIS A 53 -9.09 15.42 6.69
N VAL A 54 -8.16 16.30 7.06
CA VAL A 54 -6.94 15.93 7.77
C VAL A 54 -7.26 15.90 9.25
N VAL A 55 -7.35 14.70 9.83
CA VAL A 55 -7.57 14.52 11.27
C VAL A 55 -6.23 14.32 11.95
N THR A 56 -5.76 15.33 12.68
CA THR A 56 -4.51 15.25 13.46
C THR A 56 -4.81 15.52 14.94
N LYS A 57 -4.57 14.55 15.82
CA LYS A 57 -4.80 14.70 17.28
C LYS A 57 -6.21 15.21 17.63
N GLY A 58 -7.23 14.79 16.88
CA GLY A 58 -8.62 15.24 17.05
C GLY A 58 -8.94 16.61 16.44
N LEU A 59 -7.96 17.29 15.83
CA LEU A 59 -8.19 18.47 14.99
C LEU A 59 -8.56 18.01 13.58
N GLU A 60 -9.80 18.27 13.19
CA GLU A 60 -10.31 18.03 11.85
C GLU A 60 -10.11 19.29 11.00
N LEU A 61 -9.19 19.23 10.04
CA LEU A 61 -8.95 20.30 9.08
C LEU A 61 -9.54 19.91 7.74
N GLU A 62 -10.44 20.74 7.22
CA GLU A 62 -10.97 20.58 5.87
C GLU A 62 -10.06 21.31 4.87
N LEU A 63 -9.27 20.55 4.12
CA LEU A 63 -8.48 21.06 3.02
C LEU A 63 -9.34 21.17 1.77
N VAL A 64 -9.81 22.38 1.47
CA VAL A 64 -10.61 22.67 0.27
C VAL A 64 -9.66 22.76 -0.94
N ARG A 65 -9.96 22.00 -2.01
CA ARG A 65 -9.28 21.97 -3.33
C ARG A 65 -8.11 20.99 -3.47
N ILE A 66 -8.30 19.74 -3.08
CA ILE A 66 -7.46 18.65 -3.58
C ILE A 66 -8.08 18.14 -4.89
N LEU A 67 -7.24 17.73 -5.85
CA LEU A 67 -7.75 17.08 -7.05
C LEU A 67 -8.53 15.84 -6.60
N SER A 68 -9.82 15.77 -6.93
CA SER A 68 -10.69 14.60 -6.72
C SER A 68 -10.18 13.32 -7.39
N LEU A 69 -9.08 13.42 -8.12
CA LEU A 69 -8.39 12.35 -8.79
C LEU A 69 -7.19 11.81 -7.99
N TYR A 70 -6.74 12.52 -6.95
CA TYR A 70 -5.54 12.14 -6.22
C TYR A 70 -5.88 11.23 -5.04
N THR A 71 -5.27 10.06 -5.06
CA THR A 71 -5.49 8.96 -4.12
C THR A 71 -4.14 8.40 -3.72
N ALA A 72 -3.88 8.34 -2.42
CA ALA A 72 -2.57 7.97 -1.90
C ALA A 72 -2.70 7.12 -0.64
N ILE A 73 -1.85 6.10 -0.55
CA ILE A 73 -1.60 5.33 0.66
C ILE A 73 -0.10 5.41 0.95
N ASP A 74 0.25 6.03 2.07
CA ASP A 74 1.61 6.02 2.61
C ASP A 74 1.61 5.32 3.97
N LEU A 75 2.21 4.12 4.02
CA LEU A 75 2.41 3.32 5.22
C LEU A 75 3.91 3.15 5.52
N SER A 76 4.76 3.98 4.91
CA SER A 76 6.21 3.83 4.98
C SER A 76 6.79 4.09 6.36
N ASN A 77 8.02 3.65 6.60
CA ASN A 77 8.76 3.92 7.84
C ASN A 77 7.97 3.47 9.08
N ASN A 78 7.54 2.22 9.08
CA ASN A 78 6.85 1.56 10.19
C ASN A 78 7.56 0.22 10.49
N LYS A 79 6.92 -0.64 11.27
CA LYS A 79 7.37 -2.00 11.62
C LYS A 79 6.38 -3.05 11.11
N PHE A 80 5.64 -2.77 10.04
CA PHE A 80 4.68 -3.74 9.48
C PHE A 80 5.44 -4.99 9.02
N GLU A 81 4.89 -6.16 9.35
CA GLU A 81 5.47 -7.48 9.04
C GLU A 81 4.52 -8.31 8.17
N GLY A 82 4.91 -9.54 7.84
CA GLY A 82 4.07 -10.44 7.05
C GLY A 82 3.96 -10.04 5.57
N TYR A 83 2.89 -10.46 4.91
CA TYR A 83 2.73 -10.34 3.45
C TYR A 83 1.99 -9.07 3.05
N ILE A 84 2.25 -8.58 1.84
CA ILE A 84 1.41 -7.57 1.21
C ILE A 84 0.05 -8.22 0.87
N PRO A 85 -1.09 -7.70 1.37
CA PRO A 85 -2.39 -8.27 1.05
C PRO A 85 -2.77 -8.14 -0.42
N SER A 86 -3.21 -9.23 -1.04
CA SER A 86 -3.64 -9.23 -2.45
C SER A 86 -4.82 -8.29 -2.73
N ILE A 87 -5.69 -8.05 -1.73
CA ILE A 87 -6.83 -7.12 -1.79
C ILE A 87 -6.41 -5.68 -2.13
N MET A 88 -5.15 -5.30 -1.88
CA MET A 88 -4.65 -3.99 -2.26
C MET A 88 -4.69 -3.77 -3.78
N GLY A 89 -4.63 -4.85 -4.57
CA GLY A 89 -4.82 -4.79 -6.03
C GLY A 89 -6.21 -4.35 -6.48
N GLU A 90 -7.21 -4.33 -5.58
CA GLU A 90 -8.55 -3.82 -5.87
C GLU A 90 -8.64 -2.28 -5.81
N LEU A 91 -7.61 -1.61 -5.30
CA LEU A 91 -7.53 -0.15 -5.15
C LEU A 91 -7.14 0.52 -6.47
N ILE A 92 -7.86 0.20 -7.55
CA ILE A 92 -7.51 0.54 -8.94
C ILE A 92 -7.40 2.05 -9.23
N ALA A 93 -7.99 2.88 -8.37
CA ALA A 93 -7.94 4.33 -8.51
C ALA A 93 -6.73 4.94 -7.79
N ILE A 94 -5.91 4.17 -7.07
CA ILE A 94 -4.74 4.68 -6.33
C ILE A 94 -3.68 5.25 -7.28
N ARG A 95 -3.13 6.42 -6.96
CA ARG A 95 -2.01 7.04 -7.70
C ARG A 95 -0.67 6.83 -7.01
N VAL A 96 -0.65 6.86 -5.69
CA VAL A 96 0.57 6.68 -4.91
C VAL A 96 0.40 5.56 -3.89
N LEU A 97 1.29 4.57 -3.97
CA LEU A 97 1.39 3.50 -2.98
C LEU A 97 2.83 3.45 -2.46
N ASN A 98 2.99 3.77 -1.17
CA ASN A 98 4.28 3.72 -0.49
C ASN A 98 4.21 2.77 0.70
N LEU A 99 4.89 1.62 0.58
CA LEU A 99 5.05 0.61 1.63
C LEU A 99 6.51 0.48 2.08
N SER A 100 7.37 1.42 1.70
CA SER A 100 8.81 1.36 1.92
C SER A 100 9.20 1.35 3.41
N HIS A 101 10.39 0.84 3.70
CA HIS A 101 10.98 0.85 5.04
C HIS A 101 10.05 0.22 6.09
N ASN A 102 9.72 -1.04 5.86
CA ASN A 102 8.96 -1.91 6.76
C ASN A 102 9.67 -3.28 6.87
N GLY A 103 9.03 -4.24 7.54
CA GLY A 103 9.47 -5.62 7.61
C GLY A 103 8.66 -6.57 6.71
N LEU A 104 8.05 -6.09 5.63
CA LEU A 104 7.19 -6.90 4.76
C LEU A 104 8.01 -8.01 4.07
N GLN A 105 7.43 -9.19 3.94
CA GLN A 105 8.10 -10.40 3.45
C GLN A 105 7.24 -11.15 2.44
N GLY A 106 7.83 -12.18 1.83
CA GLY A 106 7.19 -13.01 0.81
C GLY A 106 7.19 -12.34 -0.57
N GLN A 107 6.41 -12.92 -1.49
CA GLN A 107 6.34 -12.45 -2.87
C GLN A 107 5.48 -11.20 -3.00
N ILE A 108 5.81 -10.36 -3.97
CA ILE A 108 4.94 -9.25 -4.40
C ILE A 108 3.66 -9.86 -5.01
N PRO A 109 2.46 -9.54 -4.52
CA PRO A 109 1.23 -10.09 -5.08
C PRO A 109 1.04 -9.66 -6.55
N PRO A 110 0.79 -10.61 -7.48
CA PRO A 110 0.50 -10.27 -8.88
C PRO A 110 -0.71 -9.36 -9.06
N SER A 111 -1.65 -9.35 -8.09
CA SER A 111 -2.81 -8.47 -8.10
C SER A 111 -2.45 -6.99 -8.07
N LEU A 112 -1.28 -6.59 -7.56
CA LEU A 112 -0.82 -5.20 -7.63
C LEU A 112 -0.60 -4.72 -9.06
N GLY A 113 -0.45 -5.62 -10.04
CA GLY A 113 -0.46 -5.25 -11.47
C GLY A 113 -1.81 -4.72 -11.96
N SER A 114 -2.88 -4.83 -11.16
CA SER A 114 -4.22 -4.28 -11.46
C SER A 114 -4.38 -2.81 -11.06
N LEU A 115 -3.38 -2.19 -10.43
CA LEU A 115 -3.40 -0.78 -10.03
C LEU A 115 -3.24 0.15 -11.24
N SER A 116 -4.22 0.14 -12.13
CA SER A 116 -4.13 0.76 -13.46
C SER A 116 -3.95 2.28 -13.45
N SER A 117 -4.17 2.96 -12.33
CA SER A 117 -3.96 4.41 -12.19
C SER A 117 -2.69 4.79 -11.42
N VAL A 118 -1.87 3.82 -11.01
CA VAL A 118 -0.70 4.08 -10.16
C VAL A 118 0.38 4.83 -10.93
N GLU A 119 0.87 5.89 -10.32
CA GLU A 119 1.93 6.77 -10.83
C GLU A 119 3.21 6.58 -10.02
N SER A 120 3.11 6.30 -8.73
CA SER A 120 4.27 6.08 -7.84
C SER A 120 4.07 4.82 -7.01
N LEU A 121 5.00 3.87 -7.13
CA LEU A 121 5.05 2.64 -6.35
C LEU A 121 6.41 2.50 -5.67
N ASP A 122 6.41 2.56 -4.34
CA ASP A 122 7.62 2.34 -3.53
C ASP A 122 7.41 1.15 -2.57
N LEU A 123 8.17 0.08 -2.81
CA LEU A 123 8.24 -1.12 -1.99
C LEU A 123 9.63 -1.33 -1.38
N SER A 124 10.50 -0.32 -1.45
CA SER A 124 11.91 -0.44 -1.08
C SER A 124 12.14 -0.66 0.40
N GLY A 125 13.29 -1.24 0.76
CA GLY A 125 13.66 -1.43 2.18
C GLY A 125 12.69 -2.35 2.91
N ASN A 126 12.42 -3.53 2.33
CA ASN A 126 11.61 -4.61 2.90
C ASN A 126 12.37 -5.94 2.76
N HIS A 127 11.73 -7.06 3.11
CA HIS A 127 12.26 -8.42 2.95
C HIS A 127 11.51 -9.19 1.85
N LEU A 128 11.09 -8.52 0.77
CA LEU A 128 10.35 -9.16 -0.32
C LEU A 128 11.27 -10.09 -1.12
N VAL A 129 10.72 -11.23 -1.55
CA VAL A 129 11.46 -12.31 -2.25
C VAL A 129 10.77 -12.69 -3.56
N GLY A 130 11.47 -13.44 -4.41
CA GLY A 130 10.94 -13.96 -5.67
C GLY A 130 10.97 -12.93 -6.80
N GLU A 131 10.24 -13.22 -7.87
CA GLU A 131 10.23 -12.39 -9.07
C GLU A 131 9.35 -11.14 -8.94
N ILE A 132 9.72 -10.08 -9.67
CA ILE A 132 8.81 -8.96 -9.91
C ILE A 132 7.66 -9.48 -10.79
N PRO A 133 6.39 -9.34 -10.39
CA PRO A 133 5.28 -9.89 -11.15
C PRO A 133 5.25 -9.33 -12.57
N ALA A 134 5.15 -10.22 -13.58
CA ALA A 134 5.06 -9.80 -14.98
C ALA A 134 3.87 -8.86 -15.25
N GLN A 135 2.82 -8.93 -14.43
CA GLN A 135 1.66 -8.05 -14.45
C GLN A 135 2.04 -6.58 -14.20
N PHE A 136 3.19 -6.27 -13.61
CA PHE A 136 3.61 -4.87 -13.46
C PHE A 136 3.88 -4.21 -14.82
N ALA A 137 4.14 -4.99 -15.88
CA ALA A 137 4.29 -4.48 -17.23
C ALA A 137 3.01 -3.78 -17.76
N SER A 138 1.83 -4.03 -17.18
CA SER A 138 0.58 -3.34 -17.53
C SER A 138 0.36 -2.02 -16.80
N LEU A 139 1.24 -1.62 -15.87
CA LEU A 139 1.15 -0.35 -15.14
C LEU A 139 1.67 0.80 -16.03
N THR A 140 0.87 1.20 -17.02
CA THR A 140 1.30 2.16 -18.05
C THR A 140 1.42 3.60 -17.55
N PHE A 141 0.84 3.93 -16.40
CA PHE A 141 0.92 5.26 -15.79
C PHE A 141 2.06 5.38 -14.76
N LEU A 142 2.82 4.30 -14.52
CA LEU A 142 3.86 4.30 -13.50
C LEU A 142 5.02 5.20 -13.92
N GLU A 143 5.25 6.28 -13.17
CA GLU A 143 6.32 7.26 -13.39
C GLU A 143 7.48 7.08 -12.42
N VAL A 144 7.19 6.58 -11.21
CA VAL A 144 8.18 6.33 -10.17
C VAL A 144 8.03 4.91 -9.67
N LEU A 145 9.12 4.13 -9.77
CA LEU A 145 9.23 2.79 -9.22
C LEU A 145 10.47 2.72 -8.32
N ASN A 146 10.29 2.21 -7.11
CA ASN A 146 11.40 1.88 -6.24
C ASN A 146 11.17 0.51 -5.57
N LEU A 147 12.00 -0.47 -5.95
CA LEU A 147 12.03 -1.83 -5.42
C LEU A 147 13.35 -2.14 -4.71
N SER A 148 14.20 -1.13 -4.52
CA SER A 148 15.54 -1.30 -3.97
C SER A 148 15.53 -1.88 -2.56
N TYR A 149 16.65 -2.49 -2.15
CA TYR A 149 16.85 -3.04 -0.81
C TYR A 149 15.76 -4.05 -0.43
N ASN A 150 15.61 -5.09 -1.26
CA ASN A 150 14.81 -6.28 -1.04
C ASN A 150 15.64 -7.52 -1.39
N HIS A 151 15.02 -8.70 -1.46
CA HIS A 151 15.64 -9.96 -1.88
C HIS A 151 14.99 -10.49 -3.17
N LEU A 152 14.65 -9.59 -4.08
CA LEU A 152 14.02 -9.95 -5.35
C LEU A 152 15.02 -10.63 -6.28
N GLU A 153 14.51 -11.53 -7.12
CA GLU A 153 15.29 -12.32 -8.05
C GLU A 153 14.61 -12.44 -9.43
N GLY A 154 15.32 -13.01 -10.39
CA GLY A 154 14.79 -13.24 -11.72
C GLY A 154 14.86 -12.01 -12.62
N CYS A 155 14.12 -12.07 -13.72
CA CYS A 155 14.19 -11.07 -14.77
C CYS A 155 13.28 -9.88 -14.49
N ILE A 156 13.81 -8.66 -14.63
CA ILE A 156 13.02 -7.43 -14.63
C ILE A 156 12.01 -7.53 -15.79
N PRO A 157 10.69 -7.39 -15.51
CA PRO A 157 9.66 -7.48 -16.53
C PRO A 157 9.88 -6.47 -17.65
N LEU A 158 9.62 -6.90 -18.89
CA LEU A 158 9.61 -6.00 -20.03
C LEU A 158 8.23 -5.33 -20.10
N GLY A 159 8.21 -4.00 -20.12
CA GLY A 159 7.00 -3.21 -20.24
C GLY A 159 7.29 -1.79 -20.72
N PRO A 160 6.26 -1.03 -21.13
CA PRO A 160 6.43 0.33 -21.65
C PRO A 160 7.14 1.26 -20.67
N GLN A 161 6.85 1.15 -19.37
CA GLN A 161 7.50 1.97 -18.34
C GLN A 161 8.76 1.32 -17.76
N PHE A 162 8.88 -0.01 -17.80
CA PHE A 162 9.99 -0.70 -17.10
C PHE A 162 11.38 -0.39 -17.67
N HIS A 163 11.47 -0.01 -18.94
CA HIS A 163 12.74 0.40 -19.54
C HIS A 163 13.14 1.85 -19.20
N THR A 164 12.30 2.63 -18.52
CA THR A 164 12.61 4.03 -18.18
C THR A 164 13.25 4.17 -16.80
N PHE A 165 13.11 3.16 -15.94
CA PHE A 165 13.67 3.18 -14.59
C PHE A 165 15.17 2.91 -14.59
N GLU A 166 15.89 3.58 -13.70
CA GLU A 166 17.34 3.48 -13.56
C GLU A 166 17.75 2.38 -12.58
N ASN A 167 19.06 2.11 -12.47
CA ASN A 167 19.59 1.08 -11.56
C ASN A 167 19.21 1.30 -10.10
N ASN A 168 19.02 2.55 -9.67
CA ASN A 168 18.63 2.90 -8.30
C ASN A 168 17.28 2.29 -7.91
N SER A 169 16.35 2.12 -8.85
CA SER A 169 15.05 1.48 -8.61
C SER A 169 15.17 0.01 -8.21
N TYR A 170 16.31 -0.63 -8.46
CA TYR A 170 16.52 -2.07 -8.27
C TYR A 170 17.71 -2.40 -7.36
N GLU A 171 18.43 -1.38 -6.89
CA GLU A 171 19.65 -1.53 -6.07
C GLU A 171 19.42 -2.45 -4.86
N GLY A 172 20.43 -3.23 -4.47
CA GLY A 172 20.34 -4.11 -3.30
C GLY A 172 19.54 -5.40 -3.49
N ASN A 173 19.09 -5.71 -4.72
CA ASN A 173 18.48 -6.99 -5.08
C ASN A 173 19.46 -7.84 -5.92
N ASP A 174 20.36 -8.58 -5.27
CA ASP A 174 21.48 -9.27 -5.95
C ASP A 174 21.05 -10.33 -6.99
N GLY A 175 19.84 -10.88 -6.83
CA GLY A 175 19.24 -11.89 -7.69
C GLY A 175 18.57 -11.33 -8.94
N LEU A 176 18.34 -10.01 -9.03
CA LEU A 176 17.72 -9.39 -10.20
C LEU A 176 18.68 -9.34 -11.39
N ARG A 177 18.11 -9.50 -12.58
CA ARG A 177 18.78 -9.44 -13.89
C ARG A 177 17.86 -8.84 -14.94
N GLY A 178 18.43 -8.46 -16.08
CA GLY A 178 17.75 -7.72 -17.14
C GLY A 178 18.02 -6.22 -17.05
N PHE A 179 17.68 -5.49 -18.12
CA PHE A 179 17.82 -4.04 -18.16
C PHE A 179 17.02 -3.39 -17.00
N PRO A 180 17.57 -2.37 -16.30
CA PRO A 180 18.82 -1.63 -16.57
C PRO A 180 20.10 -2.26 -15.98
N LEU A 181 19.99 -3.40 -15.30
CA LEU A 181 21.12 -4.07 -14.65
C LEU A 181 22.07 -4.71 -15.67
N SER A 182 23.33 -4.89 -15.26
CA SER A 182 24.39 -5.42 -16.13
C SER A 182 24.26 -6.92 -16.42
N LYS A 183 23.59 -7.68 -15.56
CA LYS A 183 23.33 -9.12 -15.76
C LYS A 183 22.22 -9.32 -16.78
N GLY A 184 22.48 -10.06 -17.86
CA GLY A 184 21.48 -10.37 -18.87
C GLY A 184 20.43 -11.40 -18.42
N CYS A 185 19.29 -11.42 -19.11
CA CYS A 185 18.21 -12.39 -18.91
C CYS A 185 18.30 -13.66 -19.79
N GLY A 186 19.45 -13.88 -20.45
CA GLY A 186 19.64 -15.00 -21.38
C GLY A 186 19.56 -16.37 -20.72
N ASN A 187 19.08 -17.37 -21.47
CA ASN A 187 19.04 -18.78 -21.07
C ASN A 187 20.48 -19.31 -20.95
N ASP A 188 21.01 -19.36 -19.73
CA ASP A 188 22.12 -20.25 -19.44
C ASP A 188 21.57 -21.68 -19.59
N GLY A 189 21.89 -22.30 -20.72
CA GLY A 189 21.41 -23.60 -21.13
C GLY A 189 21.65 -24.67 -20.07
N HIS A 190 20.61 -24.92 -19.27
CA HIS A 190 20.35 -26.21 -18.69
C HIS A 190 18.84 -26.45 -18.73
N ASP A 191 18.41 -27.05 -19.83
CA ASP A 191 17.16 -27.80 -19.86
C ASP A 191 17.19 -28.83 -18.72
N SER A 192 16.43 -28.57 -17.68
CA SER A 192 15.72 -29.61 -16.97
C SER A 192 14.45 -29.01 -16.42
N ALA A 193 13.35 -29.27 -17.11
CA ALA A 193 12.02 -29.14 -16.58
C ALA A 193 11.97 -29.76 -15.18
N SER A 194 11.72 -28.92 -14.19
CA SER A 194 11.06 -29.34 -12.97
C SER A 194 9.77 -28.55 -12.89
N GLU A 195 8.71 -29.08 -13.51
CA GLU A 195 7.35 -28.80 -13.06
C GLU A 195 7.27 -29.21 -11.59
N LYS A 196 7.52 -28.26 -10.70
CA LYS A 196 7.02 -28.35 -9.34
C LYS A 196 5.68 -27.64 -9.35
N THR A 197 4.64 -28.44 -9.47
CA THR A 197 3.27 -28.07 -9.16
C THR A 197 3.22 -27.53 -7.73
N TYR A 198 3.36 -26.22 -7.57
CA TYR A 198 2.99 -25.55 -6.35
C TYR A 198 1.47 -25.43 -6.36
N ALA A 199 0.81 -26.44 -5.79
CA ALA A 199 -0.52 -26.26 -5.25
C ALA A 199 -0.42 -25.28 -4.07
N GLY A 200 -0.48 -23.98 -4.40
CA GLY A 200 -0.55 -22.88 -3.44
C GLY A 200 -1.97 -22.80 -2.89
N SER A 201 -2.16 -23.47 -1.77
CA SER A 201 -3.32 -23.46 -0.90
C SER A 201 -3.91 -22.06 -0.69
N ALA A 202 -5.17 -21.89 -1.08
CA ALA A 202 -6.06 -20.99 -0.38
C ALA A 202 -6.19 -21.48 1.06
N LEU A 203 -5.57 -20.77 2.00
CA LEU A 203 -5.94 -20.80 3.40
C LEU A 203 -6.11 -19.35 3.84
N ASP A 204 -7.25 -18.79 3.43
CA ASP A 204 -7.88 -17.68 4.12
C ASP A 204 -8.50 -18.22 5.42
N GLU A 205 -7.65 -18.52 6.40
CA GLU A 205 -8.04 -18.69 7.80
C GLU A 205 -7.03 -17.85 8.61
N GLU A 206 -7.38 -16.91 9.48
CA GLU A 206 -8.52 -16.86 10.38
C GLU A 206 -8.69 -15.45 10.98
N SER A 207 -9.84 -15.28 11.64
CA SER A 207 -10.06 -14.49 12.85
C SER A 207 -10.25 -12.98 12.65
N ASN A 208 -11.53 -12.63 12.47
CA ASN A 208 -12.08 -11.33 12.88
C ASN A 208 -11.76 -11.10 14.36
N SER A 209 -10.56 -10.62 14.65
CA SER A 209 -10.21 -10.24 16.00
C SER A 209 -11.08 -9.03 16.37
N GLU A 210 -11.96 -9.22 17.35
CA GLU A 210 -12.66 -8.13 18.05
C GLU A 210 -11.67 -7.09 18.59
N PHE A 211 -10.40 -7.47 18.75
CA PHE A 211 -9.27 -6.62 19.09
C PHE A 211 -8.99 -5.49 18.06
N LEU A 212 -9.16 -5.75 16.76
CA LEU A 212 -8.91 -4.75 15.70
C LEU A 212 -9.98 -3.67 15.63
N ASN A 213 -11.16 -3.91 16.18
CA ASN A 213 -12.26 -2.94 16.13
C ASN A 213 -12.06 -1.76 17.08
N ASP A 214 -11.26 -1.93 18.14
CA ASP A 214 -11.06 -0.88 19.14
C ASP A 214 -9.67 -0.23 19.04
N PHE A 215 -8.63 -0.98 18.65
CA PHE A 215 -7.30 -0.42 18.43
C PHE A 215 -7.25 0.56 17.25
N TRP A 216 -7.88 0.23 16.12
CA TRP A 216 -7.89 1.13 14.96
C TRP A 216 -8.80 2.34 15.16
N LYS A 217 -9.87 2.20 15.96
CA LYS A 217 -10.62 3.38 16.42
C LYS A 217 -9.73 4.28 17.27
N ALA A 218 -8.94 3.72 18.19
CA ALA A 218 -8.04 4.49 19.04
C ALA A 218 -6.89 5.16 18.26
N ALA A 219 -6.24 4.45 17.33
CA ALA A 219 -5.20 4.99 16.47
C ALA A 219 -5.71 6.14 15.57
N LEU A 220 -6.96 6.06 15.10
CA LEU A 220 -7.62 7.16 14.41
C LEU A 220 -8.06 8.31 15.33
N MET A 221 -8.33 8.01 16.61
CA MET A 221 -8.83 8.99 17.59
C MET A 221 -7.71 9.68 18.39
N GLY A 222 -6.46 9.20 18.37
CA GLY A 222 -5.31 9.93 18.89
C GLY A 222 -4.06 9.10 19.23
N ALA A 223 -2.90 9.76 19.09
CA ALA A 223 -1.52 9.39 19.49
C ALA A 223 -0.72 8.58 18.44
N GLY A 224 0.38 9.07 17.86
CA GLY A 224 1.26 10.15 18.34
C GLY A 224 1.91 9.74 19.65
N ALA A 225 2.90 8.84 19.59
CA ALA A 225 3.64 8.37 20.75
C ALA A 225 4.19 9.55 21.57
N GLN A 226 3.80 9.63 22.84
CA GLN A 226 4.59 10.24 23.91
C GLN A 226 4.07 9.75 25.28
N ASN A 227 5.01 9.58 26.19
CA ASN A 227 4.86 9.02 27.54
C ASN A 227 3.76 9.71 28.36
N TYR A 228 2.87 8.92 28.96
CA TYR A 228 1.93 9.41 29.98
C TYR A 228 2.16 8.67 31.30
N ASP A 229 2.34 9.47 32.36
CA ASP A 229 2.51 9.04 33.75
C ASP A 229 1.25 8.35 34.31
N GLY A 230 1.45 7.57 35.37
CA GLY A 230 0.51 6.56 35.86
C GLY A 230 -0.89 7.04 36.26
N GLU A 231 -1.09 8.32 36.55
CA GLU A 231 -2.38 8.86 36.99
C GLU A 231 -3.38 9.04 35.82
N GLU A 232 -2.93 9.37 34.61
CA GLU A 232 -3.83 9.55 33.46
C GLU A 232 -4.33 8.20 32.87
N LYS A 233 -3.56 7.11 33.09
CA LYS A 233 -3.99 5.75 32.74
C LYS A 233 -5.17 5.27 33.58
N GLU A 234 -5.24 5.65 34.84
CA GLU A 234 -6.37 5.34 35.74
C GLU A 234 -7.63 6.14 35.34
N ALA A 235 -7.47 7.43 34.99
CA ALA A 235 -8.58 8.26 34.53
C ALA A 235 -9.19 7.77 33.21
N ALA A 236 -8.38 7.31 32.26
CA ALA A 236 -8.84 6.73 31.00
C ALA A 236 -9.57 5.40 31.21
N LYS A 237 -9.10 4.54 32.12
CA LYS A 237 -9.77 3.28 32.49
C LYS A 237 -11.12 3.52 33.19
N ALA A 238 -11.21 4.53 34.07
CA ALA A 238 -12.45 4.87 34.76
C ALA A 238 -13.54 5.34 33.78
N LYS A 239 -13.18 6.20 32.81
CA LYS A 239 -14.10 6.68 31.76
C LYS A 239 -14.59 5.56 30.84
N ALA A 240 -13.72 4.61 30.48
CA ALA A 240 -14.10 3.45 29.67
C ALA A 240 -15.11 2.53 30.39
N LYS A 241 -14.95 2.36 31.71
CA LYS A 241 -15.83 1.55 32.55
C LYS A 241 -17.21 2.20 32.75
N GLU A 242 -17.29 3.53 32.74
CA GLU A 242 -18.55 4.26 32.85
C GLU A 242 -19.36 4.22 31.53
N LEU A 243 -18.69 4.27 30.37
CA LEU A 243 -19.35 4.11 29.06
C LEU A 243 -19.90 2.70 28.83
N GLN A 244 -19.28 1.67 29.39
CA GLN A 244 -19.76 0.28 29.28
C GLN A 244 -21.00 0.00 30.15
N LYS A 245 -21.29 0.83 31.17
CA LYS A 245 -22.50 0.69 32.01
C LYS A 245 -23.74 1.40 31.46
N LYS A 246 -23.61 2.14 30.35
CA LYS A 246 -24.70 2.90 29.71
C LYS A 246 -25.22 2.26 28.41
N LYS A 247 -24.83 1.01 28.13
CA LYS A 247 -25.44 0.13 27.12
C LYS A 247 -26.13 -1.02 27.82
#